data_AF-A0A7X6XSK8-F1
#
_entry.id   AF-A0A7X6XSK8-F1
#
_cell.length_a   1.000
_cell.length_b   1.000
_cell.length_c   1.000
_cell.angle_alpha   90.00
_cell.angle_beta   90.00
_cell.angle_gamma   90.00
#
_symmetry.space_group_name_H-M   'P 1'
#
loop_
_entity.id
_entity.type
_entity.pdbx_description
1 polymer ?
#
loop_
_entity_poly.entity_id
_entity_poly.type
_entity_poly.pdbx_seq_one_letter_code
_entity_poly.pdbx_strand_id
1 'polypeptide(L)'
;MTRLKKLLLTALGLLVVAVVVNLTDPTRSLVRLAKRETTVQAQVAQRFGTPKELRPYGNESAKVKLIVYVQSTNHCHQPTVTMCQRIAKAVPKRVRVEFVDTITPEGAKAAKQKFQCETGILVNGTPMGGHGPIGGGTPAHLLRAAVENALAKQYAQGLPAEESTRLALVFKDLPTAGMGPGLPGGKDAPAGKAGKPKGSAPTSPAAPDGKKPAATKSATS
;
A
#
# COMPACT_ATOMS: atom_id res chain seq x y z
N MET A 1 24.38 -22.90 56.96
CA MET A 1 23.56 -22.69 55.75
C MET A 1 23.64 -23.92 54.86
N THR A 2 22.50 -24.53 54.50
CA THR A 2 22.46 -25.69 53.61
C THR A 2 22.93 -25.31 52.20
N ARG A 3 23.57 -26.26 51.48
CA ARG A 3 24.11 -26.03 50.12
C ARG A 3 23.06 -25.44 49.16
N LEU A 4 21.80 -25.80 49.33
CA LEU A 4 20.66 -25.29 48.57
C LEU A 4 20.44 -23.77 48.74
N LYS A 5 20.54 -23.24 49.96
CA LYS A 5 20.39 -21.79 50.22
C LYS A 5 21.50 -20.98 49.54
N LYS A 6 22.72 -21.52 49.48
CA LYS A 6 23.83 -20.88 48.76
C LYS A 6 23.54 -20.83 47.26
N LEU A 7 23.14 -21.95 46.64
CA LEU A 7 22.82 -22.01 45.21
C LEU A 7 21.68 -21.06 44.80
N LEU A 8 20.61 -20.98 45.59
CA LEU A 8 19.49 -20.06 45.32
C LEU A 8 19.92 -18.59 45.37
N LEU A 9 20.75 -18.21 46.35
CA LEU A 9 21.28 -16.85 46.45
C LEU A 9 22.19 -16.51 45.26
N THR A 10 23.03 -17.45 44.82
CA THR A 10 23.88 -17.22 43.64
C THR A 10 23.05 -17.09 42.36
N ALA A 11 22.03 -17.92 42.17
CA ALA A 11 21.13 -17.85 41.02
C ALA A 11 20.35 -16.52 41.00
N LEU A 12 19.87 -16.07 42.16
CA LEU A 12 19.19 -14.77 42.29
C LEU A 12 20.15 -13.62 41.95
N GLY A 13 21.39 -13.67 42.46
CA GLY A 13 22.42 -12.69 42.14
C GLY A 13 22.73 -12.62 40.64
N LEU A 14 22.88 -13.78 39.99
CA LEU A 14 23.09 -13.86 38.54
C LEU A 14 21.90 -13.31 37.75
N LEU A 15 20.67 -13.56 38.20
CA LEU A 15 19.46 -13.03 37.57
C LEU A 15 19.39 -11.50 37.67
N VAL A 16 19.72 -10.94 38.84
CA VAL A 16 19.78 -9.48 39.03
C VAL A 16 20.85 -8.87 38.13
N VAL A 17 22.06 -9.46 38.06
CA VAL A 17 23.12 -9.00 37.16
C VAL A 17 22.67 -9.06 35.70
N ALA A 18 22.03 -10.14 35.27
CA ALA A 18 21.50 -10.27 33.92
C ALA A 18 20.46 -9.19 33.59
N VAL A 19 19.55 -8.87 34.53
CA VAL A 19 18.56 -7.80 34.35
C VAL A 19 19.24 -6.43 34.27
N VAL A 20 20.20 -6.14 35.15
CA VAL A 20 20.93 -4.86 35.15
C VAL A 20 21.72 -4.68 33.86
N VAL A 21 22.49 -5.69 33.43
CA VAL A 21 23.25 -5.64 32.17
C VAL A 21 22.31 -5.43 30.97
N ASN A 22 21.15 -6.08 30.94
CA ASN A 22 20.19 -5.93 29.84
C ASN A 22 19.50 -4.55 29.84
N LEU A 23 19.38 -3.90 31.00
CA LEU A 23 18.85 -2.53 31.12
C LEU A 23 19.91 -1.45 30.82
N THR A 24 21.17 -1.69 31.18
CA THR A 24 22.26 -0.71 30.99
C THR A 24 22.97 -0.82 29.66
N ASP A 25 22.87 -1.96 28.95
CA ASP A 25 23.48 -2.12 27.62
C ASP A 25 22.74 -1.26 26.58
N PRO A 26 23.37 -0.18 26.07
CA PRO A 26 22.75 0.73 25.13
C PRO A 26 22.53 0.11 23.74
N THR A 27 23.09 -1.07 23.48
CA THR A 27 22.94 -1.78 22.20
C THR A 27 21.73 -2.71 22.16
N ARG A 28 21.19 -3.14 23.31
CA ARG A 28 20.07 -4.11 23.40
C ARG A 28 18.87 -3.67 24.25
N SER A 29 18.90 -2.47 24.83
CA SER A 29 17.81 -2.01 25.68
C SER A 29 16.47 -1.97 24.95
N LEU A 30 15.45 -2.63 25.53
CA LEU A 30 14.06 -2.63 25.05
C LEU A 30 13.51 -1.21 24.86
N VAL A 31 14.00 -0.26 25.66
CA VAL A 31 13.67 1.18 25.57
C VAL A 31 14.10 1.77 24.22
N ARG A 32 15.24 1.35 23.66
CA ARG A 32 15.73 1.85 22.36
C ARG A 32 14.94 1.25 21.19
N LEU A 33 14.50 -0.01 21.31
CA LEU A 33 13.60 -0.63 20.34
C LEU A 33 12.24 0.09 20.33
N ALA A 34 11.66 0.35 21.50
CA ALA A 34 10.42 1.12 21.62
C ALA A 34 10.55 2.55 21.07
N LYS A 35 11.67 3.25 21.36
CA LYS A 35 11.94 4.59 20.81
C LYS A 35 12.18 4.58 19.30
N ARG A 36 12.77 3.51 18.74
CA ARG A 36 12.93 3.38 17.28
C ARG A 36 11.58 3.20 16.60
N GLU A 37 10.70 2.35 17.14
CA GLU A 37 9.36 2.15 16.59
C GLU A 37 8.55 3.44 16.59
N THR A 38 8.57 4.20 17.69
CA THR A 38 7.87 5.50 17.75
C THR A 38 8.45 6.54 16.80
N THR A 39 9.77 6.61 16.66
CA THR A 39 10.41 7.55 15.72
C THR A 39 10.11 7.21 14.27
N VAL A 40 10.16 5.92 13.90
CA VAL A 40 9.84 5.45 12.56
C VAL A 40 8.37 5.71 12.24
N GLN A 41 7.45 5.45 13.18
CA GLN A 41 6.03 5.77 13.00
C GLN A 41 5.78 7.27 12.83
N ALA A 42 6.43 8.11 13.64
CA ALA A 42 6.31 9.56 13.51
C ALA A 42 6.80 10.03 12.13
N GLN A 43 7.87 9.46 11.59
CA GLN A 43 8.37 9.76 10.25
C GLN A 43 7.42 9.27 9.15
N VAL A 44 6.82 8.10 9.29
CA VAL A 44 5.82 7.57 8.34
C VAL A 44 4.55 8.44 8.36
N ALA A 45 4.04 8.79 9.53
CA ALA A 45 2.91 9.70 9.69
C ALA A 45 3.19 11.11 9.16
N GLN A 46 4.43 11.61 9.27
CA GLN A 46 4.82 12.88 8.65
C GLN A 46 4.86 12.82 7.12
N ARG A 47 5.26 11.68 6.53
CA ARG A 47 5.34 11.53 5.07
C ARG A 47 3.98 11.30 4.42
N PHE A 48 3.11 10.55 5.08
CA PHE A 48 1.84 10.12 4.50
C PHE A 48 0.63 10.77 5.18
N GLY A 49 0.80 11.61 6.20
CA GLY A 49 -0.32 12.21 6.91
C GLY A 49 -1.09 11.22 7.79
N THR A 50 -2.24 11.65 8.31
CA THR A 50 -3.07 10.83 9.19
C THR A 50 -3.79 9.73 8.40
N PRO A 51 -3.77 8.46 8.87
CA PRO A 51 -4.54 7.37 8.31
C PRO A 51 -6.00 7.76 8.06
N LYS A 52 -6.53 7.44 6.89
CA LYS A 52 -7.96 7.55 6.58
C LYS A 52 -8.63 6.21 6.81
N GLU A 53 -9.77 6.24 7.49
CA GLU A 53 -10.61 5.05 7.61
C GLU A 53 -11.12 4.64 6.23
N LEU A 54 -10.73 3.45 5.79
CA LEU A 54 -11.18 2.87 4.53
C LEU A 54 -12.32 1.88 4.84
N ARG A 55 -13.55 2.31 4.58
CA ARG A 55 -14.73 1.47 4.80
C ARG A 55 -14.69 0.22 3.92
N PRO A 56 -15.14 -0.93 4.44
CA PRO A 56 -15.20 -2.15 3.65
C PRO A 56 -16.43 -2.14 2.70
N TYR A 57 -16.35 -2.89 1.59
CA TYR A 57 -17.35 -2.89 0.50
C TYR A 57 -17.90 -4.28 0.22
N GLY A 58 -19.16 -4.37 -0.21
CA GLY A 58 -19.85 -5.65 -0.42
C GLY A 58 -20.43 -6.21 0.88
N ASN A 59 -21.19 -7.29 0.75
CA ASN A 59 -21.93 -7.93 1.84
C ASN A 59 -20.96 -8.62 2.81
N GLU A 60 -21.20 -8.50 4.12
CA GLU A 60 -20.43 -9.18 5.17
C GLU A 60 -20.50 -10.70 5.06
N SER A 61 -21.60 -11.24 4.53
CA SER A 61 -21.79 -12.67 4.31
C SER A 61 -21.21 -13.19 2.98
N ALA A 62 -20.51 -12.34 2.21
CA ALA A 62 -19.90 -12.75 0.95
C ALA A 62 -18.81 -13.80 1.18
N LYS A 63 -18.79 -14.85 0.34
CA LYS A 63 -17.85 -15.97 0.48
C LYS A 63 -16.46 -15.66 -0.05
N VAL A 64 -16.36 -14.75 -1.03
CA VAL A 64 -15.06 -14.29 -1.54
C VAL A 64 -14.67 -13.03 -0.79
N LYS A 65 -13.54 -13.06 -0.10
CA LYS A 65 -12.99 -11.95 0.67
C LYS A 65 -11.68 -11.46 0.07
N LEU A 66 -11.60 -10.16 -0.20
CA LEU A 66 -10.39 -9.46 -0.58
C LEU A 66 -9.92 -8.62 0.60
N ILE A 67 -8.74 -8.91 1.15
CA ILE A 67 -8.13 -8.06 2.17
C ILE A 67 -7.01 -7.28 1.48
N VAL A 68 -7.15 -5.96 1.48
CA VAL A 68 -6.30 -5.04 0.71
C VAL A 68 -5.47 -4.21 1.68
N TYR A 69 -4.16 -4.46 1.69
CA TYR A 69 -3.18 -3.76 2.49
C TYR A 69 -2.61 -2.60 1.69
N VAL A 70 -2.92 -1.38 2.12
CA VAL A 70 -2.58 -0.14 1.42
C VAL A 70 -2.30 0.98 2.41
N GLN A 71 -1.49 1.94 2.02
CA GLN A 71 -1.39 3.23 2.72
C GLN A 71 -2.50 4.15 2.19
N SER A 72 -3.48 4.50 3.02
CA SER A 72 -4.73 5.17 2.60
C SER A 72 -4.54 6.58 2.02
N THR A 73 -3.45 7.24 2.37
CA THR A 73 -3.09 8.59 1.93
C THR A 73 -2.05 8.60 0.81
N ASN A 74 -1.49 7.44 0.47
CA ASN A 74 -0.56 7.31 -0.64
C ASN A 74 -1.34 7.30 -1.96
N HIS A 75 -1.17 8.34 -2.78
CA HIS A 75 -1.86 8.49 -4.05
C HIS A 75 -1.58 7.35 -5.03
N CYS A 76 -0.39 6.72 -4.95
CA CYS A 76 -0.04 5.56 -5.76
C CYS A 76 -0.96 4.37 -5.50
N HIS A 77 -1.57 4.27 -4.32
CA HIS A 77 -2.44 3.15 -3.94
C HIS A 77 -3.92 3.39 -4.29
N GLN A 78 -4.32 4.61 -4.63
CA GLN A 78 -5.72 4.94 -4.93
C GLN A 78 -6.30 4.15 -6.11
N PRO A 79 -5.57 3.85 -7.20
CA PRO A 79 -6.07 2.97 -8.26
C PRO A 79 -6.40 1.57 -7.75
N THR A 80 -5.59 1.04 -6.83
CA THR A 80 -5.81 -0.27 -6.19
C THR A 80 -7.09 -0.25 -5.35
N VAL A 81 -7.24 0.76 -4.48
CA VAL A 81 -8.45 0.95 -3.67
C VAL A 81 -9.68 1.04 -4.56
N THR A 82 -9.63 1.89 -5.59
CA THR A 82 -10.74 2.12 -6.52
C THR A 82 -11.13 0.85 -7.26
N MET A 83 -10.16 0.09 -7.77
CA MET A 83 -10.47 -1.17 -8.44
C MET A 83 -11.13 -2.17 -7.49
N CYS A 84 -10.59 -2.39 -6.30
CA CYS A 84 -11.17 -3.34 -5.35
C CYS A 84 -12.59 -2.93 -4.96
N GLN A 85 -12.86 -1.64 -4.77
CA GLN A 85 -14.22 -1.13 -4.57
C GLN A 85 -15.14 -1.43 -5.75
N ARG A 86 -14.67 -1.22 -7.00
CA ARG A 86 -15.44 -1.53 -8.21
C ARG A 86 -15.76 -3.03 -8.31
N ILE A 87 -14.81 -3.90 -7.96
CA ILE A 87 -15.04 -5.36 -7.92
C ILE A 87 -16.16 -5.70 -6.92
N ALA A 88 -16.09 -5.20 -5.67
CA ALA A 88 -17.15 -5.45 -4.69
C ALA A 88 -18.51 -4.88 -5.13
N LYS A 89 -18.54 -3.70 -5.78
CA LYS A 89 -19.78 -3.11 -6.28
C LYS A 89 -20.39 -3.88 -7.45
N ALA A 90 -19.57 -4.52 -8.28
CA ALA A 90 -20.05 -5.33 -9.40
C ALA A 90 -20.76 -6.62 -8.94
N VAL A 91 -20.30 -7.21 -7.84
CA VAL A 91 -20.81 -8.48 -7.29
C VAL A 91 -20.98 -8.43 -5.76
N PRO A 92 -21.82 -7.52 -5.23
CA PRO A 92 -21.84 -7.15 -3.81
C PRO A 92 -22.30 -8.28 -2.89
N LYS A 93 -23.07 -9.24 -3.38
CA LYS A 93 -23.49 -10.42 -2.59
C LYS A 93 -22.42 -11.50 -2.50
N ARG A 94 -21.36 -11.40 -3.31
CA ARG A 94 -20.38 -12.48 -3.51
C ARG A 94 -18.96 -12.12 -3.16
N VAL A 95 -18.58 -10.84 -3.31
CA VAL A 95 -17.26 -10.33 -2.95
C VAL A 95 -17.38 -9.28 -1.85
N ARG A 96 -16.62 -9.50 -0.77
CA ARG A 96 -16.33 -8.53 0.29
C ARG A 96 -14.92 -7.99 0.10
N VAL A 97 -14.74 -6.68 0.20
CA VAL A 97 -13.43 -6.04 0.25
C VAL A 97 -13.26 -5.36 1.60
N GLU A 98 -12.17 -5.68 2.26
CA GLU A 98 -11.73 -5.07 3.50
C GLU A 98 -10.38 -4.39 3.28
N PHE A 99 -10.20 -3.22 3.86
CA PHE A 99 -8.97 -2.45 3.74
C PHE A 99 -8.25 -2.43 5.07
N VAL A 100 -6.94 -2.66 5.01
CA VAL A 100 -6.03 -2.55 6.15
C VAL A 100 -5.05 -1.43 5.83
N ASP A 101 -5.12 -0.35 6.61
CA ASP A 101 -4.23 0.78 6.41
C ASP A 101 -2.85 0.50 7.00
N THR A 102 -1.85 0.35 6.15
CA THR A 102 -0.48 0.01 6.56
C THR A 102 0.33 1.19 7.06
N ILE A 103 -0.26 2.39 7.12
CA ILE A 103 0.27 3.52 7.90
C ILE A 103 0.10 3.25 9.40
N THR A 104 -0.92 2.49 9.79
CA THR A 104 -1.15 2.13 11.20
C THR A 104 -0.15 1.06 11.67
N PRO A 105 0.25 1.07 12.95
CA PRO A 105 1.14 0.04 13.52
C PRO A 105 0.61 -1.38 13.30
N GLU A 106 -0.68 -1.57 13.55
CA GLU A 106 -1.37 -2.85 13.45
C GLU A 106 -1.44 -3.31 11.99
N GLY A 107 -1.77 -2.39 11.07
CA GLY A 107 -1.82 -2.69 9.64
C GLY A 107 -0.44 -3.04 9.07
N ALA A 108 0.61 -2.28 9.43
CA ALA A 108 1.98 -2.58 9.02
C ALA A 108 2.45 -3.95 9.53
N LYS A 109 2.15 -4.28 10.80
CA LYS A 109 2.46 -5.59 11.39
C LYS A 109 1.71 -6.72 10.67
N ALA A 110 0.42 -6.53 10.42
CA ALA A 110 -0.41 -7.50 9.70
C ALA A 110 0.08 -7.73 8.27
N ALA A 111 0.51 -6.66 7.57
CA ALA A 111 1.08 -6.76 6.22
C ALA A 111 2.39 -7.56 6.22
N LYS A 112 3.33 -7.26 7.13
CA LYS A 112 4.63 -7.94 7.23
C LYS A 112 4.53 -9.45 7.51
N GLN A 113 3.44 -9.91 8.12
CA GLN A 113 3.20 -11.33 8.34
C GLN A 113 2.74 -12.07 7.08
N LYS A 114 2.29 -11.34 6.05
CA LYS A 114 1.68 -11.89 4.83
C LYS A 114 2.51 -11.61 3.58
N PHE A 115 3.26 -10.51 3.59
CA PHE A 115 4.04 -10.03 2.47
C PHE A 115 5.42 -9.56 2.95
N GLN A 116 6.39 -9.59 2.04
CA GLN A 116 7.69 -8.94 2.24
C GLN A 116 7.62 -7.42 2.00
N CYS A 117 6.44 -6.86 1.76
CA CYS A 117 6.18 -5.46 1.46
C CYS A 117 5.07 -4.90 2.36
N GLU A 118 4.95 -3.58 2.42
CA GLU A 118 3.90 -2.87 3.18
C GLU A 118 2.57 -2.79 2.42
N THR A 119 2.48 -3.38 1.23
CA THR A 119 1.26 -3.44 0.42
C THR A 119 1.05 -4.82 -0.18
N GLY A 120 -0.21 -5.19 -0.38
CA GLY A 120 -0.56 -6.48 -0.95
C GLY A 120 -2.05 -6.77 -0.89
N ILE A 121 -2.46 -7.86 -1.54
CA ILE A 121 -3.85 -8.30 -1.56
C ILE A 121 -3.89 -9.77 -1.20
N LEU A 122 -4.82 -10.13 -0.32
CA LEU A 122 -5.20 -11.50 -0.06
C LEU A 122 -6.54 -11.77 -0.74
N VAL A 123 -6.63 -12.87 -1.50
CA VAL A 123 -7.88 -13.41 -2.03
C VAL A 123 -8.19 -14.68 -1.24
N ASN A 124 -9.23 -14.64 -0.41
CA ASN A 124 -9.57 -15.73 0.52
C ASN A 124 -8.38 -16.19 1.39
N GLY A 125 -7.55 -15.25 1.83
CA GLY A 125 -6.35 -15.52 2.63
C GLY A 125 -5.09 -15.89 1.83
N THR A 126 -5.20 -16.10 0.52
CA THR A 126 -4.05 -16.40 -0.36
C THR A 126 -3.42 -15.11 -0.90
N PRO A 127 -2.11 -14.89 -0.73
CA PRO A 127 -1.43 -13.69 -1.21
C PRO A 127 -1.27 -13.66 -2.74
N MET A 128 -1.54 -12.49 -3.33
CA MET A 128 -1.47 -12.23 -4.78
C MET A 128 -0.15 -11.59 -5.23
N GLY A 129 0.92 -11.76 -4.44
CA GLY A 129 2.16 -10.98 -4.58
C GLY A 129 2.03 -9.58 -3.96
N GLY A 130 3.16 -8.97 -3.63
CA GLY A 130 3.19 -7.68 -2.96
C GLY A 130 4.46 -6.92 -3.30
N HIS A 131 4.35 -6.00 -4.25
CA HIS A 131 5.26 -4.87 -4.46
C HIS A 131 4.50 -3.78 -5.22
N GLY A 132 4.14 -2.69 -4.55
CA GLY A 132 3.50 -1.54 -5.18
C GLY A 132 2.02 -1.74 -5.54
N PRO A 133 1.42 -0.73 -6.20
CA PRO A 133 0.01 -0.79 -6.58
C PRO A 133 -0.25 -1.86 -7.64
N ILE A 134 -1.49 -2.30 -7.73
CA ILE A 134 -1.95 -3.14 -8.83
C ILE A 134 -1.74 -2.40 -10.14
N GLY A 135 -1.08 -3.05 -11.08
CA GLY A 135 -0.58 -2.45 -12.32
C GLY A 135 0.87 -1.98 -12.27
N GLY A 136 1.46 -1.81 -11.07
CA GLY A 136 2.88 -1.54 -10.88
C GLY A 136 3.70 -2.83 -10.77
N GLY A 137 3.51 -3.58 -9.67
CA GLY A 137 4.22 -4.86 -9.44
C GLY A 137 3.33 -6.10 -9.43
N THR A 138 2.00 -5.94 -9.28
CA THR A 138 1.03 -7.04 -9.49
C THR A 138 0.24 -6.77 -10.76
N PRO A 139 0.41 -7.56 -11.84
CA PRO A 139 -0.37 -7.40 -13.04
C PRO A 139 -1.89 -7.58 -12.80
N ALA A 140 -2.69 -6.69 -13.38
CA ALA A 140 -4.16 -6.71 -13.25
C ALA A 140 -4.79 -8.06 -13.63
N HIS A 141 -4.25 -8.74 -14.64
CA HIS A 141 -4.76 -10.03 -15.10
C HIS A 141 -4.59 -11.15 -14.06
N LEU A 142 -3.56 -11.08 -13.19
CA LEU A 142 -3.37 -12.06 -12.11
C LEU A 142 -4.44 -11.89 -11.03
N LEU A 143 -4.77 -10.64 -10.67
CA LEU A 143 -5.87 -10.39 -9.74
C LEU A 143 -7.20 -10.86 -10.33
N ARG A 144 -7.45 -10.56 -11.61
CA ARG A 144 -8.65 -11.04 -12.32
C ARG A 144 -8.77 -12.56 -12.20
N ALA A 145 -7.73 -13.29 -12.61
CA ALA A 145 -7.72 -14.75 -12.58
C ALA A 145 -7.97 -15.28 -11.16
N ALA A 146 -7.38 -14.67 -10.14
CA ALA A 146 -7.58 -15.10 -8.75
C ALA A 146 -9.00 -14.84 -8.25
N VAL A 147 -9.60 -13.69 -8.57
CA VAL A 147 -10.99 -13.37 -8.21
C VAL A 147 -11.95 -14.31 -8.93
N GLU A 148 -11.77 -14.52 -10.23
CA GLU A 148 -12.59 -15.45 -11.03
C GLU A 148 -12.47 -16.88 -10.51
N ASN A 149 -11.26 -17.36 -10.21
CA ASN A 149 -11.03 -18.67 -9.61
C ASN A 149 -11.67 -18.81 -8.22
N ALA A 150 -11.59 -17.77 -7.38
CA ALA A 150 -12.23 -17.78 -6.07
C ALA A 150 -13.76 -17.82 -6.17
N LEU A 151 -14.34 -17.08 -7.12
CA LEU A 151 -15.76 -17.10 -7.40
C LEU A 151 -16.22 -18.46 -7.91
N ALA A 152 -15.52 -19.04 -8.89
CA ALA A 152 -15.83 -20.36 -9.42
C ALA A 152 -15.80 -21.44 -8.34
N LYS A 153 -14.82 -21.41 -7.43
CA LYS A 153 -14.71 -22.35 -6.30
C LYS A 153 -15.86 -22.22 -5.30
N GLN A 154 -16.32 -21.01 -5.01
CA GLN A 154 -17.35 -20.75 -3.98
C GLN A 154 -18.79 -20.85 -4.52
N TYR A 155 -18.96 -20.76 -5.84
CA TYR A 155 -20.26 -20.67 -6.51
C TYR A 155 -20.29 -21.61 -7.72
N ALA A 156 -20.58 -22.89 -7.49
CA ALA A 156 -20.58 -23.94 -8.52
C ALA A 156 -21.52 -23.65 -9.72
N GLN A 157 -22.61 -22.92 -9.51
CA GLN A 157 -23.55 -22.51 -10.56
C GLN A 157 -23.05 -21.32 -11.40
N GLY A 158 -21.87 -20.79 -11.07
CA GLY A 158 -21.34 -19.57 -11.66
C GLY A 158 -21.99 -18.29 -11.12
N LEU A 159 -21.70 -17.19 -11.83
CA LEU A 159 -22.30 -15.89 -11.60
C LEU A 159 -23.54 -15.72 -12.49
N PRO A 160 -24.60 -15.05 -12.00
CA PRO A 160 -25.65 -14.50 -12.86
C PRO A 160 -25.03 -13.68 -13.99
N ALA A 161 -25.61 -13.76 -15.19
CA ALA A 161 -25.08 -13.08 -16.38
C ALA A 161 -24.80 -11.59 -16.13
N GLU A 162 -25.74 -10.89 -15.48
CA GLU A 162 -25.61 -9.46 -15.13
C GLU A 162 -24.40 -9.18 -14.22
N GLU A 163 -24.17 -10.02 -13.22
CA GLU A 163 -23.02 -9.93 -12.30
C GLU A 163 -21.70 -10.21 -13.04
N SER A 164 -21.70 -11.23 -13.91
CA SER A 164 -20.56 -11.57 -14.76
C SER A 164 -20.19 -10.41 -15.70
N THR A 165 -21.17 -9.80 -16.37
CA THR A 165 -20.96 -8.66 -17.27
C THR A 165 -20.41 -7.44 -16.52
N ARG A 166 -20.98 -7.10 -15.35
CA ARG A 166 -20.48 -5.99 -14.53
C ARG A 166 -19.05 -6.22 -14.08
N LEU A 167 -18.71 -7.44 -13.65
CA LEU A 167 -17.36 -7.78 -13.23
C LEU A 167 -16.37 -7.73 -14.39
N ALA A 168 -16.76 -8.23 -15.57
CA ALA A 168 -15.95 -8.16 -16.78
C ALA A 168 -15.65 -6.70 -17.20
N LEU A 169 -16.63 -5.79 -17.08
CA LEU A 169 -16.42 -4.36 -17.34
C LEU A 169 -15.39 -3.74 -16.39
N VAL A 170 -15.41 -4.10 -15.11
CA VAL A 170 -14.40 -3.63 -14.14
C VAL A 170 -12.99 -4.02 -14.59
N PHE A 171 -12.80 -5.25 -15.07
CA PHE A 171 -11.49 -5.71 -15.53
C PHE A 171 -11.09 -5.18 -16.91
N LYS A 172 -12.06 -4.86 -17.77
CA LYS A 172 -11.81 -4.24 -19.08
C LYS A 172 -11.30 -2.80 -18.94
N ASP A 173 -11.86 -2.07 -17.99
CA ASP A 173 -11.50 -0.67 -17.73
C ASP A 173 -10.21 -0.51 -16.92
N LEU A 174 -9.51 -1.61 -16.62
CA LEU A 174 -8.24 -1.51 -15.95
C LEU A 174 -7.23 -0.90 -16.90
N PRO A 175 -6.59 0.22 -16.54
CA PRO A 175 -5.43 0.63 -17.28
C PRO A 175 -4.46 -0.55 -17.25
N THR A 176 -4.08 -1.03 -18.44
CA THR A 176 -2.85 -1.78 -18.65
C THR A 176 -1.74 -0.85 -18.22
N ALA A 177 -1.50 -0.80 -16.91
CA ALA A 177 -0.46 0.02 -16.31
C ALA A 177 0.86 -0.47 -16.93
N GLY A 178 1.38 0.34 -17.83
CA GLY A 178 2.42 -0.06 -18.76
C GLY A 178 2.74 0.96 -19.85
N MET A 179 1.82 1.85 -20.27
CA MET A 179 2.13 2.77 -21.40
C MET A 179 1.46 4.15 -21.29
N GLY A 180 1.86 5.00 -20.33
CA GLY A 180 1.60 6.43 -20.47
C GLY A 180 1.67 7.26 -19.17
N PRO A 181 2.34 8.42 -19.18
CA PRO A 181 2.28 9.38 -18.08
C PRO A 181 0.94 10.15 -18.17
N GLY A 182 0.00 9.85 -17.28
CA GLY A 182 -1.20 10.67 -17.09
C GLY A 182 -2.50 9.89 -17.24
N LEU A 183 -3.02 9.41 -16.11
CA LEU A 183 -4.44 9.09 -16.03
C LEU A 183 -5.23 10.40 -15.81
N PRO A 184 -6.24 10.72 -16.65
CA PRO A 184 -7.17 11.81 -16.36
C PRO A 184 -8.04 11.42 -15.17
N GLY A 185 -8.09 12.29 -14.16
CA GLY A 185 -8.93 12.11 -12.99
C GLY A 185 -10.40 11.91 -13.36
N GLY A 186 -11.01 10.85 -12.84
CA GLY A 186 -12.46 10.64 -12.94
C GLY A 186 -13.24 11.83 -12.38
N LYS A 187 -14.26 12.26 -13.12
CA LYS A 187 -15.03 13.50 -12.89
C LYS A 187 -15.90 13.52 -11.61
N ASP A 188 -15.83 12.52 -10.75
CA ASP A 188 -16.72 12.38 -9.59
C ASP A 188 -16.04 12.58 -8.23
N ALA A 189 -14.82 13.14 -8.20
CA ALA A 189 -14.22 13.59 -6.94
C ALA A 189 -14.85 14.93 -6.50
N PRO A 190 -15.45 15.03 -5.30
CA PRO A 190 -15.97 16.30 -4.80
C PRO A 190 -14.83 17.31 -4.73
N ALA A 191 -15.04 18.46 -5.38
CA ALA A 191 -14.07 19.55 -5.50
C ALA A 191 -13.75 20.14 -4.12
N GLY A 192 -12.74 19.58 -3.46
CA GLY A 192 -12.07 20.22 -2.32
C GLY A 192 -11.31 21.45 -2.82
N LYS A 193 -11.67 22.63 -2.31
CA LYS A 193 -11.00 23.90 -2.61
C LYS A 193 -9.50 23.78 -2.29
N ALA A 194 -8.67 23.69 -3.32
CA ALA A 194 -7.23 23.78 -3.20
C ALA A 194 -6.83 25.25 -2.93
N GLY A 195 -6.19 25.49 -1.78
CA GLY A 195 -5.57 26.77 -1.46
C GLY A 195 -4.44 27.09 -2.44
N LYS A 196 -4.35 28.36 -2.83
CA LYS A 196 -3.30 28.90 -3.70
C LYS A 196 -1.89 28.63 -3.13
N PRO A 197 -0.96 28.04 -3.90
CA PRO A 197 0.46 28.08 -3.53
C PRO A 197 1.00 29.49 -3.80
N LYS A 198 1.56 30.10 -2.76
CA LYS A 198 2.27 31.39 -2.81
C LYS A 198 3.67 31.13 -3.37
N GLY A 199 4.04 31.91 -4.38
CA GLY A 199 5.20 31.67 -5.25
C GLY A 199 6.57 31.75 -4.58
N SER A 200 7.53 31.14 -5.24
CA SER A 200 8.96 31.44 -5.15
C SER A 200 9.54 31.15 -6.54
N ALA A 201 9.94 32.20 -7.25
CA ALA A 201 10.52 32.12 -8.58
C ALA A 201 11.96 31.59 -8.50
N PRO A 202 12.43 30.78 -9.46
CA PRO A 202 13.85 30.56 -9.66
C PRO A 202 14.40 31.61 -10.66
N THR A 203 15.37 32.38 -10.19
CA THR A 203 16.28 33.19 -11.01
C THR A 203 17.16 32.29 -11.87
N SER A 204 17.04 32.39 -13.20
CA SER A 204 18.03 31.87 -14.16
C SER A 204 19.06 32.95 -14.49
N PRO A 205 20.36 32.61 -14.63
CA PRO A 205 21.37 33.54 -15.10
C PRO A 205 21.38 33.66 -16.63
N ALA A 206 21.74 34.86 -17.07
CA ALA A 206 21.85 35.29 -18.45
C ALA A 206 22.88 34.49 -19.28
N ALA A 207 22.53 34.23 -20.54
CA ALA A 207 23.46 33.78 -21.58
C ALA A 207 23.98 35.00 -22.36
N PRO A 208 25.28 35.05 -22.73
CA PRO A 208 25.80 36.13 -23.55
C PRO A 208 25.60 35.88 -25.05
N ASP A 209 25.37 36.99 -25.74
CA ASP A 209 25.29 37.17 -27.19
C ASP A 209 26.47 36.55 -27.97
N GLY A 210 26.20 36.13 -29.21
CA GLY A 210 27.24 36.15 -30.23
C GLY A 210 27.04 35.29 -31.47
N LYS A 211 26.92 35.99 -32.60
CA LYS A 211 27.36 35.64 -33.97
C LYS A 211 26.51 34.70 -34.85
N LYS A 212 25.80 35.37 -35.76
CA LYS A 212 25.36 34.95 -37.09
C LYS A 212 26.57 34.76 -38.03
N PRO A 213 26.57 33.77 -38.94
CA PRO A 213 26.65 34.06 -40.39
C PRO A 213 25.67 33.18 -41.19
N ALA A 214 24.90 33.75 -42.12
CA ALA A 214 25.22 34.01 -43.54
C ALA A 214 24.78 32.85 -44.44
N ALA A 215 23.95 33.21 -45.41
CA ALA A 215 23.22 32.32 -46.32
C ALA A 215 24.12 31.75 -47.41
N THR A 216 23.84 30.52 -47.83
CA THR A 216 24.29 30.00 -49.12
C THR A 216 23.12 29.39 -49.88
N LYS A 217 23.06 29.77 -51.15
CA LYS A 217 21.97 29.62 -52.11
C LYS A 217 21.82 28.19 -52.61
N SER A 218 20.58 27.88 -52.98
CA SER A 218 20.14 26.79 -53.85
C SER A 218 20.89 26.77 -55.19
N ALA A 219 21.19 25.57 -55.68
CA ALA A 219 21.34 25.30 -57.10
C ALA A 219 20.73 23.93 -57.41
N THR A 220 19.73 23.98 -58.27
CA THR A 220 19.02 22.87 -58.92
C THR A 220 19.89 22.28 -60.02
N SER A 221 19.86 20.96 -60.18
CA SER A 221 20.01 20.26 -61.46
C SER A 221 19.36 18.88 -61.31
#